data_AF-A0A7S3B1A6-F1
#
_entry.id   AF-A0A7S3B1A6-F1
#
_cell.length_a   1.000
_cell.length_b   1.000
_cell.length_c   1.000
_cell.angle_alpha   90.00
_cell.angle_beta   90.00
_cell.angle_gamma   90.00
#
_symmetry.space_group_name_H-M   'P 1'
#
loop_
_entity.id
_entity.type
_entity.pdbx_description
1 polymer ?
#
loop_
_entity_poly.entity_id
_entity_poly.type
_entity_poly.pdbx_seq_one_letter_code
_entity_poly.pdbx_strand_id
1 'polypeptide(L)'
;PRPSPLPACLLLGRSPGVVALVPGATLHATLDTRMSSAGAHSAEATIVPPVGGAPQAAPPVGVAVVSSVGNATEGSVQASIEHLVSYEGMGRVALRCVNGCACGLQTVDAHRTDAHRNVSVYLQHTFYIRGSVKDCGVQMQVLKESSSGGHKFKVRTITLVTG
;
A
#
# COMPACT_ATOMS: atom_id res chain seq x y z
N PRO A 1 -6.58 13.90 -41.14
CA PRO A 1 -5.95 12.95 -40.17
C PRO A 1 -5.72 13.63 -38.82
N ARG A 2 -6.62 13.42 -37.85
CA ARG A 2 -6.45 13.89 -36.47
C ARG A 2 -5.49 12.95 -35.75
N PRO A 3 -4.49 13.45 -34.99
CA PRO A 3 -3.67 12.58 -34.17
C PRO A 3 -4.48 12.06 -32.98
N SER A 4 -4.49 10.75 -32.81
CA SER A 4 -5.12 10.03 -31.69
C SER A 4 -4.44 10.40 -30.36
N PRO A 5 -5.19 10.55 -29.25
CA PRO A 5 -4.60 10.79 -27.94
C PRO A 5 -3.94 9.52 -27.41
N LEU A 6 -2.68 9.65 -26.97
CA LEU A 6 -1.95 8.60 -26.26
C LEU A 6 -2.62 8.31 -24.90
N PRO A 7 -2.61 7.05 -24.42
CA PRO A 7 -3.12 6.72 -23.10
C PRO A 7 -2.22 7.32 -22.01
N ALA A 8 -2.83 8.13 -21.13
CA ALA A 8 -2.22 8.75 -19.96
C ALA A 8 -1.93 7.72 -18.85
N CYS A 9 -1.16 6.68 -19.16
CA CYS A 9 -0.59 5.79 -18.15
C CYS A 9 0.69 6.43 -17.60
N LEU A 10 0.76 6.53 -16.28
CA LEU A 10 1.93 6.93 -15.49
C LEU A 10 2.22 8.45 -15.45
N LEU A 11 1.33 9.21 -14.81
CA LEU A 11 1.80 10.32 -13.98
C LEU A 11 2.37 9.74 -12.68
N LEU A 12 3.57 9.15 -12.78
CA LEU A 12 4.45 8.94 -11.64
C LEU A 12 4.71 10.32 -11.03
N GLY A 13 3.99 10.63 -9.96
CA GLY A 13 4.29 11.80 -9.14
C GLY A 13 5.76 11.72 -8.73
N ARG A 14 6.57 12.69 -9.19
CA ARG A 14 8.00 12.85 -8.91
C ARG A 14 8.25 13.17 -7.42
N SER A 15 7.90 12.25 -6.54
CA SER A 15 8.27 12.29 -5.12
C SER A 15 9.02 11.00 -4.83
N PRO A 16 10.36 11.04 -4.65
CA PRO A 16 11.14 9.86 -4.28
C PRO A 16 10.54 9.19 -3.04
N GLY A 17 10.42 7.87 -3.05
CA GLY A 17 9.91 7.10 -1.90
C GLY A 17 8.39 7.12 -1.72
N VAL A 18 7.61 7.50 -2.74
CA VAL A 18 6.14 7.44 -2.68
C VAL A 18 5.58 6.66 -3.87
N VAL A 19 4.78 5.64 -3.58
CA VAL A 19 4.01 4.90 -4.59
C VAL A 19 2.60 5.47 -4.66
N ALA A 20 2.21 5.96 -5.83
CA ALA A 20 0.85 6.44 -6.11
C ALA A 20 0.08 5.39 -6.92
N LEU A 21 -1.08 4.97 -6.42
CA LEU A 21 -1.92 3.96 -7.06
C LEU A 21 -3.13 4.58 -7.79
N VAL A 22 -3.54 3.96 -8.89
CA VAL A 22 -4.72 4.31 -9.71
C VAL A 22 -5.90 3.38 -9.34
N PRO A 23 -7.16 3.73 -9.66
CA PRO A 23 -8.29 2.88 -9.29
C PRO A 23 -8.17 1.47 -9.87
N GLY A 24 -8.43 0.47 -9.02
CA GLY A 24 -8.26 -0.95 -9.37
C GLY A 24 -6.81 -1.45 -9.34
N ALA A 25 -5.81 -0.58 -9.21
CA ALA A 25 -4.43 -1.01 -9.02
C ALA A 25 -4.28 -1.69 -7.66
N THR A 26 -3.38 -2.68 -7.63
CA THR A 26 -3.06 -3.42 -6.43
C THR A 26 -1.58 -3.33 -6.14
N LEU A 27 -1.25 -2.87 -4.93
CA LEU A 27 0.09 -2.95 -4.37
C LEU A 27 0.21 -4.24 -3.57
N HIS A 28 1.18 -5.07 -3.92
CA HIS A 28 1.48 -6.29 -3.20
C HIS A 28 2.89 -6.18 -2.61
N ALA A 29 3.00 -6.27 -1.29
CA ALA A 29 4.27 -6.25 -0.56
C ALA A 29 4.49 -7.63 0.07
N THR A 30 5.66 -8.23 -0.19
CA THR A 30 6.04 -9.52 0.40
C THR A 30 6.91 -9.28 1.62
N LEU A 31 6.55 -9.89 2.76
CA LEU A 31 7.12 -9.67 4.07
C LEU A 31 7.56 -11.00 4.70
N ASP A 32 8.76 -11.07 5.27
CA ASP A 32 9.16 -12.20 6.13
C ASP A 32 8.73 -11.94 7.56
N THR A 33 7.66 -12.62 7.98
CA THR A 33 7.06 -12.49 9.31
C THR A 33 7.66 -13.45 10.34
N ARG A 34 8.60 -14.30 9.93
CA ARG A 34 9.35 -15.17 10.87
C ARG A 34 10.40 -14.39 11.64
N MET A 35 10.71 -13.18 11.20
CA MET A 35 11.72 -12.33 11.79
C MET A 35 11.19 -11.57 13.00
N SER A 36 10.36 -12.24 13.83
CA SER A 36 10.12 -11.86 15.23
C SER A 36 11.40 -11.84 16.09
N SER A 37 12.56 -12.11 15.48
CA SER A 37 13.89 -11.83 16.02
C SER A 37 14.75 -11.07 14.99
N ALA A 38 14.80 -9.74 15.14
CA ALA A 38 15.86 -8.82 14.70
C ALA A 38 16.38 -8.90 13.24
N GLY A 39 15.92 -7.96 12.40
CA GLY A 39 16.63 -7.56 11.18
C GLY A 39 15.82 -6.57 10.34
N ALA A 40 16.43 -5.46 9.90
CA ALA A 40 15.82 -4.56 8.92
C ALA A 40 15.97 -5.17 7.52
N HIS A 41 14.85 -5.48 6.86
CA HIS A 41 14.87 -6.07 5.52
C HIS A 41 14.02 -5.25 4.54
N SER A 42 14.55 -5.06 3.34
CA SER A 42 13.84 -4.45 2.21
C SER A 42 12.73 -5.39 1.75
N ALA A 43 11.47 -4.96 1.81
CA ALA A 43 10.40 -5.66 1.10
C ALA A 43 10.38 -5.21 -0.35
N GLU A 44 10.20 -6.17 -1.26
CA GLU A 44 9.92 -5.87 -2.65
C GLU A 44 8.41 -5.67 -2.80
N ALA A 45 8.01 -4.53 -3.38
CA ALA A 45 6.61 -4.23 -3.66
C ALA A 45 6.35 -4.33 -5.16
N THR A 46 5.44 -5.21 -5.55
CA THR A 46 5.01 -5.39 -6.94
C THR A 46 3.68 -4.68 -7.15
N ILE A 47 3.62 -3.80 -8.14
CA ILE A 47 2.38 -3.14 -8.57
C ILE A 47 1.76 -4.01 -9.66
N VAL A 48 0.58 -4.57 -9.40
CA VAL A 48 -0.17 -5.38 -10.38
C VAL A 48 -1.28 -4.51 -10.99
N PRO A 49 -1.30 -4.29 -12.33
CA PRO A 49 -2.38 -3.56 -12.99
C PRO A 49 -3.69 -4.37 -12.97
N PRO A 50 -4.86 -3.71 -13.07
CA PRO A 50 -6.14 -4.41 -13.10
C PRO A 50 -6.23 -5.35 -14.31
N VAL A 51 -6.63 -6.60 -14.06
CA VAL A 51 -6.72 -7.67 -15.06
C VAL A 51 -7.84 -7.35 -16.05
N GLY A 52 -7.45 -6.91 -17.25
CA GLY A 52 -8.36 -6.57 -18.34
C GLY A 52 -7.61 -6.31 -19.65
N GLY A 53 -6.95 -7.34 -20.21
CA GLY A 53 -6.48 -7.37 -21.60
C GLY A 53 -5.01 -7.76 -21.82
N ALA A 54 -4.79 -8.88 -22.52
CA ALA A 54 -3.61 -9.36 -23.28
C ALA A 54 -2.20 -9.40 -22.61
N PRO A 55 -1.32 -10.36 -23.00
CA PRO A 55 -0.02 -10.55 -22.38
C PRO A 55 1.00 -9.53 -22.91
N GLN A 56 1.43 -8.56 -22.09
CA GLN A 56 2.57 -7.70 -22.39
C GLN A 56 3.45 -7.51 -21.15
N ALA A 57 4.74 -7.77 -21.40
CA ALA A 57 5.97 -7.27 -20.79
C ALA A 57 6.00 -6.94 -19.28
N ALA A 58 7.07 -7.41 -18.63
CA ALA A 58 7.37 -7.30 -17.21
C ALA A 58 6.97 -5.95 -16.55
N PRO A 59 6.34 -5.98 -15.35
CA PRO A 59 5.86 -4.78 -14.68
C PRO A 59 7.01 -3.93 -14.10
N PRO A 60 6.89 -2.58 -14.07
CA PRO A 60 7.82 -1.73 -13.36
C PRO A 60 7.69 -1.97 -11.84
N VAL A 61 8.79 -2.40 -11.21
CA VAL A 61 8.90 -2.65 -9.77
C VAL A 61 9.06 -1.30 -9.06
N GLY A 62 8.05 -0.89 -8.29
CA GLY A 62 8.13 0.28 -7.41
C GLY A 62 8.52 -0.17 -6.01
N VAL A 63 9.70 0.21 -5.53
CA VAL A 63 10.21 -0.25 -4.23
C VAL A 63 9.61 0.59 -3.10
N ALA A 64 8.86 -0.05 -2.18
CA ALA A 64 8.45 0.54 -0.91
C ALA A 64 9.43 0.09 0.20
N VAL A 65 9.90 1.01 1.03
CA VAL A 65 10.83 0.69 2.12
C VAL A 65 10.08 0.10 3.31
N VAL A 66 10.63 -0.99 3.86
CA VAL A 66 10.12 -1.67 5.06
C VAL A 66 11.14 -1.59 6.19
N SER A 67 10.68 -1.26 7.39
CA SER A 67 11.53 -1.12 8.59
C SER A 67 10.93 -1.88 9.77
N SER A 68 11.77 -2.47 10.63
CA SER A 68 11.29 -3.26 11.77
C SER A 68 11.97 -2.93 13.09
N VAL A 69 11.18 -2.91 14.18
CA VAL A 69 11.63 -2.67 15.57
C VAL A 69 11.02 -3.77 16.45
N GLY A 70 11.77 -4.40 17.36
CA GLY A 70 11.34 -5.65 18.00
C GLY A 70 11.32 -5.71 19.53
N ASN A 71 10.20 -6.13 20.11
CA ASN A 71 10.10 -7.12 21.19
C ASN A 71 9.31 -8.34 20.63
N ALA A 72 9.29 -9.52 21.27
CA ALA A 72 8.66 -10.79 20.83
C ALA A 72 7.52 -11.37 21.70
N THR A 73 6.26 -11.39 21.29
CA THR A 73 5.12 -12.07 21.91
C THR A 73 4.55 -12.99 20.83
N GLU A 74 4.76 -14.29 21.01
CA GLU A 74 4.61 -15.31 19.97
C GLU A 74 3.29 -15.19 19.17
N GLY A 75 3.44 -15.03 17.85
CA GLY A 75 2.39 -15.29 16.86
C GLY A 75 1.74 -14.09 16.19
N SER A 76 2.04 -12.86 16.62
CA SER A 76 1.53 -11.63 15.97
C SER A 76 2.59 -10.57 15.74
N VAL A 77 2.69 -10.08 14.51
CA VAL A 77 3.52 -8.94 14.12
C VAL A 77 2.63 -7.71 13.95
N GLN A 78 2.98 -6.60 14.58
CA GLN A 78 2.31 -5.32 14.34
C GLN A 78 2.87 -4.73 13.05
N ALA A 79 2.00 -4.45 12.09
CA ALA A 79 2.35 -3.78 10.85
C ALA A 79 1.72 -2.39 10.81
N SER A 80 2.36 -1.44 10.15
CA SER A 80 1.77 -0.12 9.95
C SER A 80 2.15 0.50 8.62
N ILE A 81 1.21 1.15 7.96
CA ILE A 81 1.45 1.90 6.73
C ILE A 81 1.38 3.40 6.99
N GLU A 82 2.42 4.13 6.60
CA GLU A 82 2.42 5.58 6.52
C GLU A 82 1.89 5.98 5.13
N HIS A 83 0.73 6.66 5.10
CA HIS A 83 0.07 7.06 3.87
C HIS A 83 -0.34 8.53 3.93
N LEU A 84 -0.40 9.19 2.77
CA LEU A 84 -0.88 10.56 2.68
C LEU A 84 -2.40 10.56 2.86
N VAL A 85 -2.88 11.43 3.73
CA VAL A 85 -4.29 11.80 3.86
C VAL A 85 -4.46 13.24 3.38
N SER A 86 -5.49 13.49 2.58
CA SER A 86 -5.75 14.80 1.98
C SER A 86 -7.24 15.04 1.75
N TYR A 87 -7.62 16.30 1.60
CA TYR A 87 -8.99 16.73 1.33
C TYR A 87 -9.34 16.70 -0.16
N GLU A 88 -8.39 16.48 -1.07
CA GLU A 88 -8.67 16.44 -2.52
C GLU A 88 -8.22 15.16 -3.21
N GLY A 89 -9.17 14.52 -3.89
CA GLY A 89 -8.91 13.48 -4.89
C GLY A 89 -8.33 12.17 -4.35
N MET A 90 -8.42 11.94 -3.03
CA MET A 90 -7.90 10.74 -2.37
C MET A 90 -8.88 9.58 -2.43
N GLY A 91 -8.35 8.38 -2.62
CA GLY A 91 -9.13 7.15 -2.72
C GLY A 91 -9.19 6.34 -1.42
N ARG A 92 -9.98 5.28 -1.47
CA ARG A 92 -10.01 4.22 -0.47
C ARG A 92 -9.22 3.02 -0.94
N VAL A 93 -8.58 2.31 -0.02
CA VAL A 93 -7.94 1.03 -0.29
C VAL A 93 -8.51 -0.07 0.61
N ALA A 94 -8.68 -1.26 0.06
CA ALA A 94 -8.87 -2.47 0.83
C ALA A 94 -7.51 -3.13 1.10
N LEU A 95 -7.20 -3.33 2.37
CA LEU A 95 -6.00 -4.01 2.83
C LEU A 95 -6.36 -5.41 3.32
N ARG A 96 -5.66 -6.42 2.80
CA ARG A 96 -5.78 -7.81 3.20
C ARG A 96 -4.43 -8.52 3.18
N CYS A 97 -4.32 -9.57 3.99
CA CYS A 97 -3.17 -10.47 3.97
C CYS A 97 -3.44 -11.67 3.06
N VAL A 98 -2.41 -12.11 2.36
CA VAL A 98 -2.40 -13.23 1.43
C VAL A 98 -1.11 -14.04 1.66
N ASN A 99 -0.99 -15.22 1.02
CA ASN A 99 0.21 -16.06 1.09
C ASN A 99 0.59 -16.53 2.52
N GLY A 100 -0.33 -17.19 3.21
CA GLY A 100 -0.02 -17.93 4.45
C GLY A 100 0.04 -17.11 5.74
N CYS A 101 -0.21 -15.80 5.68
CA CYS A 101 -0.47 -14.96 6.84
C CYS A 101 -1.92 -14.45 6.84
N ALA A 102 -2.41 -14.03 8.02
CA ALA A 102 -3.77 -13.57 8.20
C ALA A 102 -3.80 -12.21 8.90
N CYS A 103 -4.61 -11.30 8.38
CA CYS A 103 -4.99 -10.07 9.06
C CYS A 103 -6.47 -9.79 8.77
N GLY A 104 -7.11 -8.98 9.61
CA GLY A 104 -8.48 -8.54 9.35
C GLY A 104 -8.53 -7.72 8.07
N LEU A 105 -9.59 -7.89 7.27
CA LEU A 105 -9.85 -7.01 6.13
C LEU A 105 -10.05 -5.58 6.65
N GLN A 106 -9.21 -4.65 6.21
CA GLN A 106 -9.29 -3.23 6.58
C GLN A 106 -9.65 -2.40 5.35
N THR A 107 -10.42 -1.34 5.55
CA THR A 107 -10.63 -0.30 4.54
C THR A 107 -10.00 0.99 5.06
N VAL A 108 -9.04 1.52 4.31
CA VAL A 108 -8.34 2.77 4.67
C VAL A 108 -8.81 3.87 3.72
N ASP A 109 -9.48 4.88 4.28
CA ASP A 109 -9.89 6.07 3.54
C ASP A 109 -8.85 7.18 3.71
N ALA A 110 -8.18 7.53 2.61
CA ALA A 110 -7.19 8.59 2.61
C ALA A 110 -7.81 9.99 2.38
N HIS A 111 -9.13 10.07 2.21
CA HIS A 111 -9.82 11.33 2.17
C HIS A 111 -10.22 11.78 3.57
N ARG A 112 -9.79 12.97 3.96
CA ARG A 112 -10.21 13.58 5.22
C ARG A 112 -10.49 15.05 5.02
N THR A 113 -11.68 15.46 5.41
CA THR A 113 -12.08 16.86 5.55
C THR A 113 -12.15 17.17 7.03
N ASP A 114 -11.22 17.97 7.54
CA ASP A 114 -11.36 18.55 8.88
C ASP A 114 -12.14 19.86 8.76
N ALA A 115 -13.10 20.09 9.65
CA ALA A 115 -13.91 21.30 9.67
C ALA A 115 -13.07 22.59 9.81
N HIS A 116 -11.83 22.49 10.31
CA HIS A 116 -11.00 23.65 10.63
C HIS A 116 -9.77 23.78 9.72
N ARG A 117 -9.28 22.71 9.07
CA ARG A 117 -8.05 22.75 8.27
C ARG A 117 -8.04 21.75 7.10
N ASN A 118 -8.00 22.27 5.88
CA ASN A 118 -7.74 21.52 4.66
C ASN A 118 -6.23 21.35 4.45
N VAL A 119 -5.62 20.41 5.16
CA VAL A 119 -4.18 20.12 5.06
C VAL A 119 -3.94 18.67 4.64
N SER A 120 -2.86 18.45 3.89
CA SER A 120 -2.39 17.11 3.53
C SER A 120 -1.32 16.67 4.52
N VAL A 121 -1.52 15.54 5.18
CA VAL A 121 -0.61 15.02 6.23
C VAL A 121 -0.39 13.52 6.05
N TYR A 122 0.78 13.02 6.43
CA TYR A 122 1.03 11.59 6.48
C TYR A 122 0.52 11.02 7.80
N LEU A 123 -0.31 10.00 7.74
CA LEU A 123 -0.83 9.28 8.90
C LEU A 123 -0.40 7.82 8.86
N GLN A 124 -0.20 7.25 10.04
CA GLN A 124 0.12 5.85 10.22
C GLN A 124 -1.16 5.06 10.48
N HIS A 125 -1.40 4.02 9.69
CA HIS A 125 -2.49 3.06 9.89
C HIS A 125 -1.90 1.72 10.34
N THR A 126 -2.22 1.31 11.56
CA THR A 126 -1.66 0.12 12.21
C THR A 126 -2.64 -1.05 12.15
N PHE A 127 -2.13 -2.24 11.85
CA PHE A 127 -2.86 -3.50 11.82
C PHE A 127 -1.97 -4.64 12.33
N TYR A 128 -2.57 -5.79 12.63
CA TYR A 128 -1.84 -6.95 13.13
C TYR A 128 -1.87 -8.07 12.11
N ILE A 129 -0.69 -8.65 11.86
CA ILE A 129 -0.50 -9.82 11.01
C ILE A 129 -0.28 -11.03 11.91
N ARG A 130 -1.05 -12.08 11.69
CA ARG A 130 -0.93 -13.37 12.34
C ARG A 130 -0.28 -14.37 11.40
N GLY A 131 0.53 -15.26 11.98
CA GLY A 131 1.29 -16.27 11.24
C GLY A 131 2.76 -15.89 11.12
N SER A 132 3.62 -16.91 11.14
CA SER A 132 5.08 -16.80 11.06
C SER A 132 5.52 -17.51 9.78
N VAL A 133 5.55 -16.75 8.67
CA VAL A 133 5.84 -17.27 7.32
C VAL A 133 6.86 -16.37 6.59
N LYS A 134 7.68 -16.98 5.73
CA LYS A 134 8.70 -16.29 4.90
C LYS A 134 8.07 -15.28 3.94
N ASP A 135 6.93 -15.64 3.38
CA ASP A 135 6.35 -14.97 2.23
C ASP A 135 4.94 -14.47 2.56
N CYS A 136 4.80 -13.68 3.63
CA CYS A 136 3.54 -13.04 3.94
C CYS A 136 3.25 -11.95 2.93
N GLY A 137 2.16 -12.08 2.18
CA GLY A 137 1.73 -11.05 1.25
C GLY A 137 0.80 -10.05 1.94
N VAL A 138 1.12 -8.77 1.86
CA VAL A 138 0.17 -7.69 2.18
C VAL A 138 -0.29 -7.07 0.89
N GLN A 139 -1.59 -7.10 0.67
CA GLN A 139 -2.24 -6.63 -0.55
C GLN A 139 -3.11 -5.42 -0.25
N MET A 140 -2.82 -4.31 -0.92
CA MET A 140 -3.60 -3.07 -0.87
C MET A 140 -4.17 -2.79 -2.25
N GLN A 141 -5.50 -2.88 -2.37
CA GLN A 141 -6.21 -2.64 -3.62
C GLN A 141 -6.96 -1.31 -3.55
N VAL A 142 -6.72 -0.41 -4.51
CA VAL A 142 -7.50 0.82 -4.62
C VAL A 142 -8.92 0.50 -5.05
N LEU A 143 -9.88 0.87 -4.20
CA LEU A 143 -11.29 0.64 -4.43
C LEU A 143 -11.83 1.60 -5.48
N LYS A 144 -12.84 1.13 -6.22
CA LYS A 144 -13.57 1.95 -7.19
C LYS A 144 -14.46 2.97 -6.49
N GLU A 145 -14.86 2.72 -5.26
CA GLU A 145 -15.68 3.65 -4.49
C GLU A 145 -14.79 4.56 -3.64
N SER A 146 -15.01 5.87 -3.72
CA SER A 146 -14.26 6.89 -2.98
C SER A 146 -15.21 7.90 -2.32
N SER A 147 -14.81 8.43 -1.17
CA SER A 147 -15.51 9.51 -0.47
C SER A 147 -15.21 10.90 -1.06
N SER A 148 -14.16 11.05 -1.87
CA SER A 148 -13.76 12.33 -2.48
C SER A 148 -14.05 12.45 -3.99
N GLY A 149 -14.49 11.36 -4.63
CA GLY A 149 -14.58 11.25 -6.10
C GLY A 149 -13.23 10.99 -6.80
N GLY A 150 -12.10 11.01 -6.09
CA GLY A 150 -10.78 10.61 -6.61
C GLY A 150 -10.28 9.28 -6.08
N HIS A 151 -9.24 8.73 -6.69
CA HIS A 151 -8.72 7.38 -6.39
C HIS A 151 -7.24 7.36 -6.02
N LYS A 152 -6.66 8.52 -5.73
CA LYS A 152 -5.24 8.64 -5.44
C LYS A 152 -4.96 8.07 -4.05
N PHE A 153 -4.06 7.10 -3.96
CA PHE A 153 -3.56 6.61 -2.67
C PHE A 153 -2.04 6.62 -2.71
N LYS A 154 -1.41 7.30 -1.74
CA LYS A 154 0.04 7.48 -1.68
C LYS A 154 0.58 6.81 -0.42
N VAL A 155 1.41 5.79 -0.58
CA VAL A 155 2.13 5.13 0.51
C VAL A 155 3.57 5.61 0.53
N ARG A 156 4.06 5.92 1.73
CA ARG A 156 5.45 6.35 1.96
C ARG A 156 6.28 5.23 2.58
N THR A 157 5.76 4.61 3.64
CA THR A 157 6.51 3.63 4.44
C THR A 157 5.59 2.50 4.87
N ILE A 158 6.10 1.27 4.93
CA ILE A 158 5.44 0.15 5.61
C ILE A 158 6.38 -0.31 6.73
N THR A 159 5.93 -0.41 7.96
CA THR A 159 6.77 -0.76 9.11
C THR A 159 6.25 -2.03 9.75
N LEU A 160 7.15 -2.92 10.18
CA LEU A 160 6.86 -4.17 10.87
C LEU A 160 7.46 -4.14 12.27
N VAL A 161 6.67 -3.88 13.28
CA VAL A 161 7.09 -3.98 14.67
C VAL A 161 6.78 -5.38 15.17
N THR A 162 7.79 -6.12 15.58
CA THR A 162 7.55 -7.32 16.37
C THR A 162 7.37 -6.80 17.79
N GLY A 163 6.31 -7.21 18.49
CA GLY A 163 6.15 -6.99 19.94
C GLY A 163 6.26 -8.33 20.61
#